data_AF-A0A519IUA2-F1
#
_entry.id   AF-A0A519IUA2-F1
#
_cell.length_a   1.000
_cell.length_b   1.000
_cell.length_c   1.000
_cell.angle_alpha   90.00
_cell.angle_beta   90.00
_cell.angle_gamma   90.00
#
_symmetry.space_group_name_H-M   'P 1'
#
loop_
_entity.id
_entity.type
_entity.pdbx_description
1 polymer ?
#
loop_
_entity_poly.entity_id
_entity_poly.type
_entity_poly.pdbx_seq_one_letter_code
_entity_poly.pdbx_strand_id
1 'polypeptide(L)' 'TTLTKEMFLNHLYGGMDEPELKIIDVFICKLRKKLATAAGGKHYIETVWGRGYVLRDPAEGAITVAA' A
#
# COMPACT_ATOMS: atom_id res chain seq x y z
N THR A 1 3.37 1.61 -10.93
CA THR A 1 4.60 2.10 -10.23
C THR A 1 4.59 1.60 -8.80
N THR A 2 5.74 1.12 -8.29
CA THR A 2 5.86 0.59 -6.92
C THR A 2 6.34 1.68 -5.97
N LEU A 3 5.64 1.86 -4.85
CA LEU A 3 6.04 2.78 -3.79
C LEU A 3 6.89 2.02 -2.76
N THR A 4 8.14 2.45 -2.57
CA THR A 4 9.04 1.85 -1.58
C THR A 4 8.70 2.31 -0.17
N LYS A 5 9.10 1.52 0.82
CA LYS A 5 8.92 1.86 2.25
C LYS A 5 9.61 3.19 2.60
N GLU A 6 10.78 3.44 2.01
CA GLU A 6 11.56 4.66 2.23
C GLU A 6 10.88 5.92 1.68
N MET A 7 10.18 5.82 0.53
CA MET A 7 9.41 6.97 -0.01
C MET A 7 8.25 7.35 0.91
N PHE A 8 7.58 6.37 1.52
CA PHE A 8 6.53 6.62 2.49
C PHE A 8 7.07 7.29 3.76
N LEU A 9 8.21 6.84 4.29
CA LEU A 9 8.82 7.45 5.49
C LEU A 9 9.21 8.90 5.25
N ASN A 10 9.91 9.18 4.15
CA ASN A 10 10.31 10.54 3.81
C ASN A 10 9.11 11.47 3.65
N HIS A 11 8.02 11.01 3.03
CA HIS A 11 6.81 11.80 2.83
C HIS A 11 5.97 11.98 4.11
N LEU A 12 5.92 10.97 4.99
CA LEU A 12 5.11 10.99 6.21
C LEU A 12 5.80 11.69 7.39
N TYR A 13 7.13 11.63 7.46
CA TYR A 13 7.88 12.08 8.63
C TYR A 13 8.83 13.26 8.38
N GLY A 14 9.00 13.73 7.13
CA GLY A 14 9.61 15.03 6.82
C GLY A 14 10.98 15.31 7.47
N GLY A 15 11.72 14.26 7.86
CA GLY A 15 13.02 14.38 8.53
C GLY A 15 13.01 14.47 10.07
N MET A 16 11.90 14.16 10.77
CA MET A 16 11.93 13.99 12.23
C MET A 16 11.86 12.51 12.63
N ASP A 17 12.89 12.08 13.36
CA ASP A 17 13.11 10.80 14.06
C ASP A 17 12.65 9.53 13.36
N GLU A 18 13.61 8.68 12.95
CA GLU A 18 13.38 7.36 12.34
C GLU A 18 12.36 6.55 13.14
N PRO A 19 11.12 6.40 12.65
CA PRO A 19 10.23 5.41 13.22
C PRO A 19 10.65 4.04 12.68
N GLU A 20 10.60 3.00 13.54
CA GLU A 20 10.86 1.63 13.09
C GLU A 20 10.11 1.32 11.80
N LEU A 21 10.78 0.70 10.81
CA LEU A 21 10.21 0.27 9.51
C LEU A 21 8.86 -0.46 9.64
N LYS A 22 8.58 -1.03 10.81
CA LYS A 22 7.33 -1.71 11.21
C LYS A 22 6.12 -0.75 11.33
N ILE A 23 6.32 0.54 11.56
CA ILE A 23 5.21 1.51 11.63
C ILE A 23 4.46 1.57 10.30
N ILE A 24 5.18 1.41 9.18
CA ILE A 24 4.62 1.47 7.83
C ILE A 24 3.66 0.30 7.62
N ASP A 25 4.01 -0.88 8.08
CA ASP A 25 3.13 -2.05 8.00
C ASP A 25 1.85 -1.83 8.81
N VAL A 26 1.93 -1.20 10.00
CA VAL A 26 0.75 -0.83 10.80
C VAL A 26 -0.11 0.24 10.10
N PHE A 27 0.52 1.25 9.49
CA PHE A 27 -0.20 2.28 8.72
C PHE A 27 -0.90 1.69 7.51
N ILE A 28 -0.24 0.80 6.76
CA ILE A 28 -0.84 0.13 5.62
C ILE A 28 -1.98 -0.80 6.07
N CYS A 29 -1.85 -1.49 7.20
CA CYS A 29 -2.96 -2.24 7.78
C CYS A 29 -4.18 -1.33 8.07
N LYS A 30 -3.97 -0.16 8.67
CA LYS A 30 -5.05 0.82 8.93
C LYS A 30 -5.64 1.37 7.64
N LEU A 31 -4.80 1.73 6.68
CA LEU A 31 -5.22 2.30 5.39
C LEU A 31 -6.03 1.29 4.59
N ARG A 32 -5.56 0.04 4.47
CA ARG A 32 -6.28 -1.06 3.81
C ARG A 32 -7.66 -1.26 4.39
N LYS A 33 -7.79 -1.23 5.72
CA LYS A 33 -9.08 -1.40 6.40
C LYS A 33 -10.05 -0.27 6.05
N LYS A 34 -9.59 0.99 6.09
CA LYS A 34 -10.40 2.16 5.71
C LYS A 34 -10.81 2.13 4.23
N LEU A 35 -9.88 1.79 3.34
CA LEU A 35 -10.13 1.68 1.89
C LEU A 35 -11.11 0.56 1.56
N ALA A 36 -10.97 -0.60 2.19
CA ALA A 36 -11.90 -1.71 2.03
C ALA A 36 -13.32 -1.32 2.51
N THR A 37 -13.45 -0.61 3.63
CA THR A 37 -14.76 -0.11 4.08
C THR A 37 -15.36 0.88 3.08
N ALA A 38 -14.58 1.84 2.59
CA ALA A 38 -15.06 2.86 1.65
C ALA A 38 -15.38 2.31 0.26
N ALA A 39 -14.67 1.28 -0.19
CA ALA A 39 -14.80 0.72 -1.53
C ALA A 39 -15.65 -0.57 -1.60
N GLY A 40 -16.43 -0.87 -0.56
CA GLY A 40 -17.36 -2.00 -0.56
C GLY A 40 -16.66 -3.37 -0.50
N GLY A 41 -15.59 -3.49 0.27
CA GLY A 41 -14.81 -4.73 0.45
C GLY A 41 -13.68 -4.92 -0.57
N LYS A 42 -13.51 -3.99 -1.51
CA LYS A 42 -12.47 -4.05 -2.53
C LYS A 42 -11.09 -3.71 -1.97
N HIS A 43 -10.09 -4.49 -2.35
CA HIS A 43 -8.70 -4.30 -1.94
C HIS A 43 -7.87 -3.68 -3.05
N TYR A 44 -7.32 -2.49 -2.79
CA TYR A 44 -6.56 -1.71 -3.78
C TYR A 44 -5.05 -1.71 -3.52
N ILE A 45 -4.60 -2.16 -2.35
CA ILE A 45 -3.19 -2.13 -1.97
C ILE A 45 -2.66 -3.56 -1.99
N GLU A 46 -1.67 -3.80 -2.83
CA GLU A 46 -0.93 -5.06 -2.92
C GLU A 46 0.42 -4.90 -2.22
N THR A 47 0.78 -5.89 -1.40
CA THR A 47 2.07 -5.92 -0.70
C THR A 47 3.06 -6.70 -1.54
N VAL A 48 4.17 -6.07 -1.92
CA VAL A 48 5.30 -6.71 -2.59
C VAL A 48 6.41 -6.88 -1.57
N TRP A 49 6.58 -8.12 -1.08
CA TRP A 49 7.59 -8.48 -0.09
C TRP A 49 8.99 -8.05 -0.56
N GLY A 50 9.73 -7.37 0.32
CA GLY A 50 11.06 -6.85 0.04
C GLY A 50 11.12 -5.64 -0.90
N ARG A 51 10.00 -5.13 -1.43
CA ARG A 51 9.97 -3.93 -2.30
C ARG A 51 9.08 -2.80 -1.79
N GLY A 52 7.91 -3.09 -1.21
CA GLY A 52 6.97 -2.07 -0.74
C GLY A 52 5.53 -2.39 -1.10
N TYR A 53 4.78 -1.36 -1.53
CA TYR A 53 3.35 -1.48 -1.82
C TYR A 53 3.00 -0.93 -3.19
N VAL A 54 1.99 -1.52 -3.81
CA VAL A 54 1.46 -1.10 -5.11
C VAL A 54 -0.02 -0.81 -4.95
N LEU A 55 -0.47 0.32 -5.49
CA LEU A 55 -1.89 0.58 -5.68
C LEU A 55 -2.33 -0.06 -7.00
N ARG A 56 -3.26 -1.00 -6.94
CA ARG A 56 -3.92 -1.60 -8.11
C ARG A 56 -5.42 -1.40 -8.02
N ASP A 57 -6.04 -1.08 -9.15
CA ASP A 57 -7.49 -1.18 -9.22
C ASP A 57 -7.90 -2.66 -9.34
N PRO A 58 -8.84 -3.15 -8.52
CA PRO A 58 -9.32 -4.53 -8.58
C PRO A 58 -10.07 -4.83 -9.89
N ALA A 59 -10.53 -3.82 -10.65
CA ALA A 59 -11.11 -4.01 -11.98
C ALA A 59 -10.02 -4.19 -13.06
N GLU A 60 -8.82 -3.64 -12.89
CA GLU A 60 -7.70 -3.86 -13.82
C GLU A 60 -7.16 -5.29 -13.76
N GLY A 61 -7.24 -5.95 -12.60
CA GLY A 61 -6.78 -7.34 -12.42
C GLY A 61 -7.63 -8.40 -13.13
N ALA A 62 -8.87 -8.08 -13.51
CA ALA A 62 -9.78 -9.01 -14.18
C ALA A 62 -9.50 -9.18 -15.68
N ILE A 63 -8.63 -8.35 -16.28
CA ILE A 63 -8.51 -8.21 -17.75
C ILE A 63 -7.45 -9.16 -18.35
N THR A 64 -6.70 -9.95 -17.57
CA THR A 64 -5.51 -10.68 -18.10
C THR A 64 -5.61 -12.21 -18.23
N VAL A 65 -6.79 -12.82 -18.18
CA VAL A 65 -6.96 -14.28 -18.40
C VAL A 65 -7.57 -14.67 -19.75
N ALA A 66 -7.40 -13.84 -20.78
CA ALA A 66 -7.74 -14.21 -22.16
C ALA A 66 -6.55 -13.96 -23.10
N ALA A 67 -5.60 -14.89 -23.13
CA ALA A 67 -4.67 -15.12 -24.24
C ALA A 67 -4.12 -16.55 -24.17
#